data_AF-A0A7G4A5R6-F1
#
_entry.id   AF-A0A7G4A5R6-F1
#
_cell.length_a   1.000
_cell.length_b   1.000
_cell.length_c   1.000
_cell.angle_alpha   90.00
_cell.angle_beta   90.00
_cell.angle_gamma   90.00
#
_symmetry.space_group_name_H-M   'P 1'
#
loop_
_entity.id
_entity.type
_entity.pdbx_description
1 polymer ?
#
loop_
_entity_poly.entity_id
_entity_poly.type
_entity_poly.pdbx_seq_one_letter_code
_entity_poly.pdbx_strand_id
1 'polypeptide(L)'
;MKLTAIYGQLFISKHGVKDTGVWFAALKDLTPRALDSGVERLMTLSKGDKFCEFPPNCLQFRALCLGFYSELRMPKPSEAHREVLNRAYTTNPQWSHIVVKYTAKKLGYKFLEIINEGESFAVFKEAYEQVCHLVRQGHSVPEIKEGVMLPKPQSKDVATKHLNLMRQRLGIAS
;
A
#
# COMPACT_ATOMS: atom_id res chain seq x y z
N MET A 1 17.72 19.46 15.66
CA MET A 1 17.39 18.06 15.33
C MET A 1 16.38 17.56 16.37
N LYS A 2 15.26 16.90 15.99
CA LYS A 2 14.23 16.44 16.96
C LYS A 2 14.81 15.56 18.07
N LEU A 3 15.89 14.81 17.81
CA LEU A 3 16.56 13.96 18.81
C LEU A 3 17.21 14.76 19.97
N THR A 4 17.77 15.94 19.72
CA THR A 4 18.28 16.82 20.78
C THR A 4 17.16 17.32 21.69
N ALA A 5 15.94 17.52 21.15
CA ALA A 5 14.79 17.89 21.97
C ALA A 5 14.29 16.72 22.84
N ILE A 6 14.50 15.47 22.40
CA ILE A 6 14.06 14.26 23.13
C ILE A 6 15.06 13.90 24.24
N TYR A 7 16.36 13.93 23.95
CA TYR A 7 17.40 13.41 24.84
C TYR A 7 18.29 14.50 25.45
N GLY A 8 18.12 15.76 25.05
CA GLY A 8 18.88 16.90 25.56
C GLY A 8 20.39 16.70 25.49
N GLN A 9 21.05 16.98 26.61
CA GLN A 9 22.51 16.93 26.74
C GLN A 9 23.09 15.53 26.52
N LEU A 10 22.32 14.45 26.79
CA LEU A 10 22.79 13.08 26.58
C LEU A 10 23.09 12.80 25.11
N PHE A 11 22.26 13.32 24.20
CA PHE A 11 22.49 13.20 22.77
C PHE A 11 23.73 13.96 22.33
N ILE A 12 23.88 15.20 22.81
CA ILE A 12 25.03 16.07 22.49
C ILE A 12 26.32 15.42 22.98
N SER A 13 26.33 14.88 24.20
CA SER A 13 27.51 14.23 24.76
C SER A 13 27.94 12.98 23.97
N LYS A 14 26.99 12.22 23.41
CA LYS A 14 27.28 10.99 22.67
C LYS A 14 27.60 11.21 21.20
N HIS A 15 26.93 12.15 20.55
CA HIS A 15 26.95 12.29 19.09
C HIS A 15 27.46 13.66 18.62
N GLY A 16 27.71 14.59 19.54
CA GLY A 16 28.12 15.95 19.24
C GLY A 16 26.94 16.85 18.83
N VAL A 17 27.26 18.11 18.56
CA VAL A 17 26.28 19.14 18.15
C VAL A 17 26.04 19.13 16.64
N LYS A 18 27.01 18.64 15.86
CA LYS A 18 26.98 18.57 14.40
C LYS A 18 27.29 17.16 13.93
N ASP A 19 26.63 16.73 12.87
CA ASP A 19 26.97 15.46 12.22
C ASP A 19 28.36 15.54 11.57
N THR A 20 29.16 14.50 11.76
CA THR A 20 30.46 14.32 11.11
C THR A 20 30.34 13.68 9.72
N GLY A 21 29.11 13.51 9.22
CA GLY A 21 28.76 12.84 7.96
C GLY A 21 28.29 11.40 8.15
N VAL A 22 28.42 10.84 9.36
CA VAL A 22 28.01 9.46 9.68
C VAL A 22 26.50 9.31 9.67
N TRP A 23 25.75 10.27 10.22
CA TRP A 23 24.29 10.24 10.18
C TRP A 23 23.78 10.44 8.77
N PHE A 24 24.36 11.38 8.02
CA PHE A 24 24.02 11.56 6.61
C PHE A 24 24.24 10.27 5.81
N ALA A 25 25.43 9.66 5.90
CA ALA A 25 25.74 8.43 5.18
C ALA A 25 24.76 7.29 5.53
N ALA A 26 24.34 7.20 6.79
CA ALA A 26 23.43 6.17 7.26
C ALA A 26 21.96 6.41 6.89
N LEU A 27 21.54 7.64 6.58
CA LEU A 27 20.12 7.99 6.40
C LEU A 27 19.78 8.57 5.02
N LYS A 28 20.78 8.90 4.18
CA LYS A 28 20.61 9.62 2.91
C LYS A 28 19.65 8.98 1.89
N ASP A 29 19.44 7.67 1.97
CA ASP A 29 18.58 6.90 1.08
C ASP A 29 17.14 6.74 1.62
N LEU A 30 16.88 7.21 2.84
CA LEU A 30 15.56 7.15 3.46
C LEU A 30 14.69 8.32 3.00
N THR A 31 13.40 8.05 2.84
CA THR A 31 12.43 9.08 2.49
C THR A 31 12.10 9.94 3.72
N PRO A 32 11.67 11.20 3.54
CA PRO A 32 11.24 12.04 4.66
C PRO A 32 10.18 11.37 5.53
N ARG A 33 9.24 10.63 4.93
CA ARG A 33 8.20 9.90 5.65
C ARG A 33 8.76 8.74 6.48
N ALA A 34 9.78 8.04 5.99
CA ALA A 34 10.45 6.99 6.76
C ALA A 34 11.18 7.60 7.98
N LEU A 35 11.80 8.77 7.82
CA LEU A 35 12.42 9.51 8.93
C LEU A 35 11.38 9.93 9.98
N ASP A 36 10.25 10.49 9.55
CA ASP A 36 9.15 10.86 10.46
C ASP A 36 8.61 9.64 11.22
N SER A 37 8.36 8.52 10.52
CA SER A 37 7.97 7.24 11.15
C SER A 37 9.01 6.76 12.16
N GLY A 38 10.31 6.90 11.87
CA GLY A 38 11.38 6.56 12.81
C GLY A 38 11.31 7.38 14.09
N VAL A 39 11.04 8.68 13.99
CA VAL A 39 10.83 9.56 15.16
C VAL A 39 9.58 9.15 15.95
N GLU A 40 8.45 8.90 15.28
CA GLU A 40 7.21 8.48 15.93
C GLU A 40 7.37 7.17 16.71
N ARG A 41 8.05 6.18 16.13
CA ARG A 41 8.38 4.92 16.81
C ARG A 41 9.26 5.14 18.02
N LEU A 42 10.29 5.98 17.89
CA LEU A 42 11.18 6.32 18.99
C LEU A 42 10.41 6.94 20.16
N MET A 43 9.47 7.84 19.87
CA MET A 43 8.57 8.47 20.86
C MET A 43 7.53 7.52 21.45
N THR A 44 7.24 6.40 20.78
CA THR A 44 6.32 5.37 21.29
C THR A 44 7.07 4.40 22.20
N LEU A 45 8.32 4.06 21.86
CA LEU A 45 9.18 3.24 22.72
C LEU A 45 9.40 3.89 24.09
N SER A 46 9.52 5.23 24.15
CA SER A 46 9.68 5.94 25.42
C SER A 46 8.43 5.98 26.31
N LYS A 47 7.25 5.59 25.79
CA LYS A 47 5.97 5.59 26.54
C LYS A 47 5.61 4.26 27.19
N GLY A 48 6.17 3.13 26.73
CA GLY A 48 6.10 1.86 27.46
C GLY A 48 7.19 1.83 28.53
N ASP A 49 7.03 1.04 29.61
CA ASP A 49 7.94 0.93 30.77
C ASP A 49 9.44 0.66 30.47
N LYS A 50 9.83 0.58 29.19
CA LYS A 50 11.20 0.61 28.70
C LYS A 50 11.49 1.99 28.13
N PHE A 51 11.73 2.95 29.00
CA PHE A 51 12.27 4.24 28.58
C PHE A 51 13.48 3.99 27.68
N CYS A 52 13.58 4.72 26.56
CA CYS A 52 14.83 4.76 25.82
C CYS A 52 15.77 5.66 26.66
N GLU A 53 16.39 5.10 27.69
CA GLU A 53 17.28 5.86 28.60
C GLU A 53 18.45 6.49 27.86
N PHE A 54 18.81 5.91 26.72
CA PHE A 54 19.93 6.34 25.91
C PHE A 54 19.50 6.71 24.49
N PRO A 55 20.09 7.77 23.90
CA PRO A 55 19.85 8.13 22.52
C PRO A 55 20.28 6.99 21.57
N PRO A 56 19.48 6.67 20.53
CA PRO A 56 19.88 5.68 19.54
C PRO A 56 21.05 6.20 18.70
N ASN A 57 21.98 5.32 18.34
CA ASN A 57 22.94 5.61 17.29
C ASN A 57 22.27 5.64 15.89
N CYS A 58 22.99 6.09 14.87
CA CYS A 58 22.45 6.25 13.53
C CYS A 58 21.90 4.94 12.91
N LEU A 59 22.50 3.79 13.20
CA LEU A 59 22.04 2.48 12.71
C LEU A 59 20.78 2.01 13.44
N GLN A 60 20.72 2.23 14.75
CA GLN A 60 19.53 1.96 15.55
C GLN A 60 18.35 2.82 15.09
N PHE A 61 18.59 4.11 14.86
CA PHE A 61 17.57 5.01 14.33
C PHE A 61 17.14 4.62 12.91
N ARG A 62 18.10 4.26 12.03
CA ARG A 62 17.80 3.72 10.70
C ARG A 62 16.86 2.51 10.76
N ALA A 63 17.10 1.57 11.68
CA ALA A 63 16.25 0.40 11.84
C ALA A 63 14.79 0.78 12.20
N LEU A 64 14.59 1.81 13.02
CA LEU A 64 13.26 2.35 13.31
C LEU A 64 12.61 2.95 12.05
N CYS A 65 13.36 3.72 11.28
CA CYS A 65 12.86 4.31 10.02
C CYS A 65 12.43 3.22 9.02
N LEU A 66 13.21 2.14 8.91
CA LEU A 66 12.92 1.05 7.97
C LEU A 66 11.61 0.31 8.27
N GLY A 67 11.13 0.36 9.52
CA GLY A 67 9.82 -0.16 9.90
C GLY A 67 8.67 0.41 9.06
N PHE A 68 8.80 1.66 8.57
CA PHE A 68 7.84 2.25 7.64
C PHE A 68 7.59 1.37 6.41
N TYR A 69 8.65 0.91 5.76
CA TYR A 69 8.54 0.12 4.53
C TYR A 69 7.98 -1.28 4.79
N SER A 70 8.32 -1.88 5.93
CA SER A 70 7.81 -3.20 6.33
C SER A 70 6.31 -3.19 6.61
N GLU A 71 5.77 -2.07 7.08
CA GLU A 71 4.34 -1.93 7.39
C GLU A 71 3.46 -1.63 6.18
N LEU A 72 4.04 -1.14 5.07
CA LEU A 72 3.27 -0.87 3.87
C LEU A 72 2.55 -2.10 3.31
N ARG A 73 3.05 -3.33 3.57
CA ARG A 73 2.42 -4.63 3.24
C ARG A 73 1.67 -4.65 1.90
N MET A 74 2.26 -4.07 0.85
CA MET A 74 1.59 -3.94 -0.45
C MET A 74 1.47 -5.32 -1.12
N PRO A 75 0.30 -5.69 -1.65
CA PRO A 75 0.11 -6.93 -2.41
C PRO A 75 1.03 -7.01 -3.64
N LYS A 76 1.31 -8.22 -4.12
CA LYS A 76 2.00 -8.39 -5.40
C LYS A 76 1.11 -7.89 -6.54
N PRO A 77 1.68 -7.40 -7.67
CA PRO A 77 0.88 -6.91 -8.79
C PRO A 77 -0.15 -7.93 -9.31
N SER A 78 0.21 -9.21 -9.36
CA SER A 78 -0.71 -10.29 -9.80
C SER A 78 -1.86 -10.52 -8.83
N GLU A 79 -1.61 -10.45 -7.53
CA GLU A 79 -2.64 -10.59 -6.50
C GLU A 79 -3.61 -9.41 -6.52
N ALA A 80 -3.07 -8.19 -6.64
CA ALA A 80 -3.83 -6.95 -6.76
C ALA A 80 -4.69 -6.94 -8.03
N HIS A 81 -4.13 -7.34 -9.17
CA HIS A 81 -4.84 -7.43 -10.45
C HIS A 81 -6.02 -8.41 -10.35
N ARG A 82 -5.76 -9.63 -9.87
CA ARG A 82 -6.79 -10.65 -9.66
C ARG A 82 -7.89 -10.18 -8.71
N GLU A 83 -7.53 -9.45 -7.65
CA GLU A 83 -8.50 -8.86 -6.74
C GLU A 83 -9.44 -7.89 -7.46
N VAL A 84 -8.89 -7.02 -8.32
CA VAL A 84 -9.69 -6.06 -9.10
C VAL A 84 -10.66 -6.79 -10.03
N LEU A 85 -10.18 -7.80 -10.76
CA LEU A 85 -11.04 -8.61 -11.64
C LEU A 85 -12.16 -9.32 -10.88
N ASN A 86 -11.83 -9.96 -9.75
CA ASN A 86 -12.80 -10.65 -8.90
C ASN A 86 -13.88 -9.73 -8.31
N ARG A 87 -13.65 -8.42 -8.35
CA ARG A 87 -14.53 -7.40 -7.77
C ARG A 87 -15.20 -6.52 -8.79
N ALA A 88 -14.99 -6.76 -10.09
CA ALA A 88 -15.53 -5.98 -11.20
C ALA A 88 -17.03 -5.68 -11.10
N TYR A 89 -17.82 -6.57 -10.49
CA TYR A 89 -19.28 -6.46 -10.38
C TYR A 89 -19.80 -6.24 -8.95
N THR A 90 -18.89 -6.05 -7.98
CA THR A 90 -19.24 -5.96 -6.56
C THR A 90 -19.63 -4.53 -6.20
N THR A 91 -20.82 -4.35 -5.62
CA THR A 91 -21.22 -3.05 -5.08
C THR A 91 -20.46 -2.80 -3.76
N ASN A 92 -19.64 -1.75 -3.70
CA ASN A 92 -18.77 -1.40 -2.56
C ASN A 92 -17.73 -2.47 -2.17
N PRO A 93 -16.73 -2.74 -3.03
CA PRO A 93 -15.69 -3.72 -2.74
C PRO A 93 -14.79 -3.31 -1.55
N GLN A 94 -14.50 -4.28 -0.67
CA GLN A 94 -13.64 -4.12 0.51
C GLN A 94 -12.16 -4.34 0.19
N TRP A 95 -11.48 -3.34 -0.37
CA TRP A 95 -10.09 -3.44 -0.90
C TRP A 95 -9.07 -3.94 0.12
N SER A 96 -8.21 -4.88 -0.28
CA SER A 96 -7.11 -5.40 0.56
C SER A 96 -6.12 -4.30 0.92
N HIS A 97 -5.91 -3.34 0.02
CA HIS A 97 -4.97 -2.25 0.21
C HIS A 97 -5.40 -1.00 -0.56
N ILE A 98 -5.06 0.18 -0.03
CA ILE A 98 -5.43 1.48 -0.62
C ILE A 98 -4.85 1.66 -2.03
N VAL A 99 -3.66 1.12 -2.29
CA VAL A 99 -3.04 1.19 -3.64
C VAL A 99 -3.79 0.36 -4.67
N VAL A 100 -4.43 -0.74 -4.27
CA VAL A 100 -5.29 -1.56 -5.15
C VAL A 100 -6.54 -0.75 -5.50
N LYS A 101 -7.22 -0.22 -4.48
CA LYS A 101 -8.39 0.67 -4.64
C LYS A 101 -8.10 1.82 -5.60
N TYR A 102 -7.00 2.51 -5.37
CA TYR A 102 -6.63 3.67 -6.16
C TYR A 102 -6.27 3.32 -7.60
N THR A 103 -5.48 2.26 -7.80
CA THR A 103 -5.09 1.84 -9.16
C THR A 103 -6.32 1.43 -9.95
N ALA A 104 -7.23 0.66 -9.33
CA ALA A 104 -8.51 0.30 -9.92
C ALA A 104 -9.30 1.55 -10.32
N LYS A 105 -9.44 2.52 -9.41
CA LYS A 105 -10.14 3.80 -9.64
C LYS A 105 -9.50 4.65 -10.74
N LYS A 106 -8.18 4.71 -10.79
CA LYS A 106 -7.42 5.46 -11.79
C LYS A 106 -7.59 4.89 -13.19
N LEU A 107 -7.67 3.57 -13.33
CA LEU A 107 -7.85 2.90 -14.61
C LEU A 107 -9.31 2.88 -15.08
N GLY A 108 -10.26 2.90 -14.15
CA GLY A 108 -11.68 2.94 -14.43
C GLY A 108 -12.21 1.66 -15.10
N TYR A 109 -13.43 1.73 -15.62
CA TYR A 109 -14.12 0.57 -16.21
C TYR A 109 -13.50 0.10 -17.54
N LYS A 110 -12.87 1.01 -18.32
CA LYS A 110 -12.24 0.67 -19.62
C LYS A 110 -11.20 -0.44 -19.49
N PHE A 111 -10.48 -0.46 -18.38
CA PHE A 111 -9.51 -1.50 -18.07
C PHE A 111 -10.17 -2.88 -17.88
N LEU A 112 -11.39 -2.94 -17.34
CA LEU A 112 -12.12 -4.21 -17.15
C LEU A 112 -12.75 -4.76 -18.44
N GLU A 113 -12.81 -3.96 -19.50
CA GLU A 113 -13.30 -4.39 -20.81
C GLU A 113 -12.22 -5.14 -21.62
N ILE A 114 -10.97 -5.14 -21.16
CA ILE A 114 -9.87 -5.86 -21.81
C ILE A 114 -10.07 -7.37 -21.59
N ILE A 115 -10.40 -8.08 -22.67
CA ILE A 115 -10.68 -9.52 -22.66
C ILE A 115 -9.40 -10.34 -22.46
N ASN A 116 -8.28 -9.87 -23.01
CA ASN A 116 -7.00 -10.56 -22.87
C ASN A 116 -6.41 -10.32 -21.47
N GLU A 117 -6.35 -11.37 -20.65
CA GLU A 117 -5.84 -11.26 -19.28
C GLU A 117 -4.38 -10.80 -19.22
N GLY A 118 -3.54 -11.20 -20.17
CA GLY A 118 -2.14 -10.79 -20.23
C GLY A 118 -1.97 -9.30 -20.51
N GLU A 119 -2.75 -8.77 -21.46
CA GLU A 119 -2.79 -7.33 -21.77
C GLU A 119 -3.35 -6.52 -20.61
N SER A 120 -4.47 -6.98 -20.02
CA SER A 120 -5.05 -6.40 -18.81
C SER A 120 -4.00 -6.35 -17.68
N PHE A 121 -3.34 -7.47 -17.41
CA PHE A 121 -2.31 -7.53 -16.37
C PHE A 121 -1.17 -6.54 -16.64
N ALA A 122 -0.70 -6.41 -17.88
CA ALA A 122 0.37 -5.48 -18.22
C ALA A 122 -0.01 -4.01 -17.94
N VAL A 123 -1.19 -3.59 -18.41
CA VAL A 123 -1.73 -2.23 -18.17
C VAL A 123 -1.90 -1.96 -16.68
N PHE A 124 -2.46 -2.93 -15.94
CA PHE A 124 -2.65 -2.81 -14.51
C PHE A 124 -1.32 -2.70 -13.76
N LYS A 125 -0.38 -3.60 -14.07
CA LYS A 125 0.92 -3.71 -13.39
C LYS A 125 1.67 -2.40 -13.48
N GLU A 126 1.75 -1.79 -14.66
CA GLU A 126 2.45 -0.53 -14.86
C GLU A 126 1.88 0.57 -13.95
N ALA A 127 0.56 0.77 -13.98
CA ALA A 127 -0.10 1.77 -13.14
C ALA A 127 0.06 1.46 -11.64
N TYR A 128 -0.07 0.19 -11.25
CA TYR A 128 0.06 -0.27 -9.86
C TYR A 128 1.46 -0.02 -9.31
N GLU A 129 2.50 -0.35 -10.08
CA GLU A 129 3.89 -0.19 -9.66
C GLU A 129 4.27 1.28 -9.48
N GLN A 130 3.77 2.18 -10.36
CA GLN A 130 3.93 3.64 -10.20
C GLN A 130 3.31 4.13 -8.88
N VAL A 131 2.10 3.68 -8.56
CA VAL A 131 1.42 4.06 -7.32
C VAL A 131 2.16 3.51 -6.10
N CYS A 132 2.59 2.25 -6.15
CA CYS A 132 3.39 1.66 -5.08
C CYS A 132 4.70 2.42 -4.89
N HIS A 133 5.35 2.86 -5.97
CA HIS A 133 6.58 3.65 -5.89
C HIS A 133 6.35 4.98 -5.15
N LEU A 134 5.29 5.72 -5.48
CA LEU A 134 4.94 6.97 -4.80
C LEU A 134 4.62 6.74 -3.31
N VAL A 135 3.89 5.67 -2.99
CA VAL A 135 3.60 5.32 -1.59
C VAL A 135 4.86 4.94 -0.82
N ARG A 136 5.79 4.20 -1.44
CA ARG A 136 7.11 3.92 -0.84
C ARG A 136 7.92 5.20 -0.61
N GLN A 137 7.77 6.19 -1.47
CA GLN A 137 8.38 7.51 -1.27
C GLN A 137 7.72 8.30 -0.13
N GLY A 138 6.58 7.84 0.40
CA GLY A 138 5.85 8.48 1.49
C GLY A 138 4.73 9.40 1.03
N HIS A 139 4.41 9.43 -0.27
CA HIS A 139 3.26 10.18 -0.76
C HIS A 139 1.95 9.53 -0.33
N SER A 140 0.98 10.36 0.06
CA SER A 140 -0.40 9.93 0.28
C SER A 140 -1.08 9.65 -1.04
N VAL A 141 -1.91 8.61 -1.06
CA VAL A 141 -2.74 8.27 -2.22
C VAL A 141 -3.98 9.18 -2.22
N PRO A 142 -4.20 10.01 -3.26
CA PRO A 142 -5.37 10.90 -3.30
C PRO A 142 -6.66 10.12 -3.53
N GLU A 143 -7.80 10.72 -3.17
CA GLU A 143 -9.10 10.10 -3.41
C GLU A 143 -9.59 10.37 -4.85
N ILE A 144 -9.93 9.31 -5.58
CA ILE A 144 -10.54 9.39 -6.91
C ILE A 144 -12.05 9.13 -6.79
N LYS A 145 -12.86 9.98 -7.44
CA LYS A 145 -14.34 9.89 -7.43
C LYS A 145 -14.88 8.86 -8.43
N GLU A 146 -14.12 8.48 -9.45
CA GLU A 146 -14.56 7.51 -10.46
C GLU A 146 -14.86 6.12 -9.88
N GLY A 147 -15.89 5.50 -10.44
CA GLY A 147 -16.27 4.12 -10.19
C GLY A 147 -15.52 3.18 -11.13
N VAL A 148 -15.15 2.01 -10.61
CA VAL A 148 -14.43 0.96 -11.37
C VAL A 148 -15.37 -0.17 -11.76
N MET A 149 -16.62 -0.14 -11.32
CA MET A 149 -17.48 -1.31 -11.40
C MET A 149 -18.21 -1.36 -12.73
N LEU A 150 -18.23 -2.53 -13.35
CA LEU A 150 -19.12 -2.80 -14.46
C LEU A 150 -20.56 -2.85 -13.93
N PRO A 151 -21.55 -2.40 -14.73
CA PRO A 151 -22.94 -2.59 -14.40
C PRO A 151 -23.21 -4.09 -14.22
N LYS A 152 -23.98 -4.45 -13.19
CA LYS A 152 -24.41 -5.84 -13.01
C LYS A 152 -25.23 -6.25 -14.24
N PRO A 153 -25.01 -7.43 -14.83
CA PRO A 153 -25.91 -7.95 -15.85
C PRO A 153 -27.31 -8.01 -15.24
N GLN A 154 -28.24 -7.26 -15.83
CA GLN A 154 -29.57 -7.11 -15.29
C GLN A 154 -30.39 -8.40 -15.48
N SER A 155 -31.17 -8.71 -14.45
CA SER A 155 -32.13 -9.81 -14.30
C SER A 155 -31.55 -11.18 -13.89
N LYS A 156 -31.81 -11.54 -12.62
CA LYS A 156 -31.69 -12.93 -12.12
C LYS A 156 -32.47 -13.90 -13.01
N ASP A 157 -33.61 -13.49 -13.56
CA ASP A 157 -34.43 -14.36 -14.41
C ASP A 157 -33.76 -14.70 -15.73
N VAL A 158 -33.00 -13.76 -16.31
CA VAL A 158 -32.23 -14.00 -17.53
C VAL A 158 -31.08 -14.97 -17.24
N ALA A 159 -30.36 -14.78 -16.14
CA ALA A 159 -29.31 -15.70 -15.71
C ALA A 159 -29.86 -17.11 -15.43
N THR A 160 -31.00 -17.22 -14.72
CA THR A 160 -31.65 -18.51 -14.44
C THR A 160 -32.16 -19.18 -15.72
N LYS A 161 -32.71 -18.43 -16.68
CA LYS A 161 -33.08 -18.95 -18.01
C LYS A 161 -31.89 -19.54 -18.74
N HIS A 162 -30.79 -18.80 -18.86
CA HIS A 162 -29.59 -19.29 -19.54
C HIS A 162 -28.99 -20.51 -18.85
N LEU A 163 -28.96 -20.53 -17.52
CA LEU A 163 -28.41 -21.64 -16.74
C LEU A 163 -29.27 -22.91 -16.87
N ASN A 164 -30.60 -22.78 -16.88
CA ASN A 164 -31.51 -23.90 -17.17
C ASN A 164 -31.33 -24.43 -18.60
N LEU A 165 -31.13 -23.54 -19.56
CA LEU A 165 -30.88 -23.91 -20.96
C LEU A 165 -29.54 -24.65 -21.11
N MET A 166 -28.51 -24.25 -20.36
CA MET A 166 -27.24 -24.98 -20.29
C MET A 166 -27.39 -26.36 -19.65
N ARG A 167 -28.13 -26.47 -18.54
CA ARG A 167 -28.41 -27.76 -17.86
C ARG A 167 -29.13 -28.75 -18.77
N GLN A 168 -30.14 -28.28 -19.51
CA GLN A 168 -30.84 -29.11 -20.51
C GLN A 168 -29.89 -29.63 -21.60
N ARG A 169 -29.00 -28.79 -22.13
CA ARG A 169 -28.04 -29.19 -23.17
C ARG A 169 -27.00 -30.19 -22.67
N LEU A 170 -26.69 -30.16 -21.37
CA LEU A 170 -25.74 -31.08 -20.74
C LEU A 170 -26.39 -32.38 -20.24
N GLY A 171 -27.71 -32.54 -20.41
CA GLY A 171 -28.43 -33.76 -20.02
C GLY A 171 -28.56 -33.96 -18.50
N ILE A 172 -28.27 -32.94 -17.71
CA ILE A 172 -28.39 -32.98 -16.25
C ILE A 172 -29.81 -32.54 -15.91
N ALA A 173 -30.71 -33.53 -15.76
CA ALA A 173 -32.08 -33.28 -15.31
C ALA A 173 -32.09 -32.66 -13.91
N SER A 174 -33.06 -31.76 -13.68
CA SER A 174 -33.21 -30.95 -12.47
C SER A 174 -33.45 -31.77 -11.21
#